data_AF-A0A2D6RJI0-F1
#
_entry.id   AF-A0A2D6RJI0-F1
#
_cell.length_a   1.000
_cell.length_b   1.000
_cell.length_c   1.000
_cell.angle_alpha   90.00
_cell.angle_beta   90.00
_cell.angle_gamma   90.00
#
_symmetry.space_group_name_H-M   'P 1'
#
loop_
_entity.id
_entity.type
_entity.pdbx_description
1 polymer ?
#
loop_
_entity_poly.entity_id
_entity_poly.type
_entity_poly.pdbx_seq_one_letter_code
_entity_poly.pdbx_strand_id
1 'polypeptide(L)'
;MVISQYVAVNPANEEIAITIELGLPEPDDGDFKCRLNISGLDVNENIYGVDAIQSYSLGVKRLKMLFEERVAEGWKFYFPNHVDSGMEIEFSRGFF
;
A
#
# COMPACT_ATOMS: atom_id res chain seq x y z
N MET A 1 2.05 2.10 13.86
CA MET A 1 1.53 1.22 12.81
C MET A 1 0.44 1.97 12.11
N VAL A 2 0.40 1.92 10.79
CA VAL A 2 -0.68 2.49 9.97
C VAL A 2 -1.49 1.33 9.41
N ILE A 3 -2.82 1.40 9.57
CA ILE A 3 -3.77 0.45 8.97
C ILE A 3 -4.82 1.28 8.23
N SER A 4 -5.12 0.91 7.00
CA SER A 4 -6.16 1.56 6.21
C SER A 4 -6.84 0.59 5.25
N GLN A 5 -8.13 0.80 5.01
CA GLN A 5 -8.99 -0.09 4.21
C GLN A 5 -9.44 0.61 2.94
N TYR A 6 -9.49 -0.14 1.84
CA TYR A 6 -9.88 0.34 0.52
C TYR A 6 -10.59 -0.76 -0.27
N VAL A 7 -11.15 -0.38 -1.41
CA VAL A 7 -11.61 -1.31 -2.44
C VAL A 7 -10.75 -1.11 -3.68
N ALA A 8 -10.20 -2.20 -4.21
CA ALA A 8 -9.50 -2.24 -5.47
C ALA A 8 -10.43 -2.86 -6.54
N VAL A 9 -10.47 -2.26 -7.72
CA VAL A 9 -11.19 -2.80 -8.88
C VAL A 9 -10.13 -3.17 -9.91
N ASN A 10 -10.08 -4.45 -10.27
CA ASN A 10 -9.12 -4.94 -11.26
C ASN A 10 -9.58 -4.63 -12.70
N PRO A 11 -8.75 -4.83 -13.73
CA PRO A 11 -9.13 -4.59 -15.12
C PRO A 11 -10.29 -5.46 -15.64
N ALA A 12 -10.65 -6.53 -14.93
CA ALA A 12 -11.82 -7.36 -15.21
C ALA A 12 -13.11 -6.85 -14.52
N ASN A 13 -13.04 -5.69 -13.85
CA ASN A 13 -14.11 -5.09 -13.03
C ASN A 13 -14.51 -5.93 -11.80
N GLU A 14 -13.60 -6.74 -11.27
CA GLU A 14 -13.82 -7.44 -10.00
C GLU A 14 -13.39 -6.55 -8.84
N GLU A 15 -14.27 -6.45 -7.84
CA GLU A 15 -14.01 -5.71 -6.60
C GLU A 15 -13.31 -6.60 -5.58
N ILE A 16 -12.21 -6.07 -5.03
CA ILE A 16 -11.38 -6.74 -4.04
C ILE A 16 -11.23 -5.80 -2.84
N ALA A 17 -11.68 -6.24 -1.68
CA ALA A 17 -11.43 -5.53 -0.43
C ALA A 17 -9.94 -5.65 -0.09
N ILE A 18 -9.28 -4.51 0.11
CA ILE A 18 -7.86 -4.47 0.49
C ILE A 18 -7.67 -3.78 1.83
N THR A 19 -6.75 -4.31 2.63
CA THR A 19 -6.28 -3.69 3.88
C THR A 19 -4.78 -3.52 3.78
N ILE A 20 -4.33 -2.27 3.89
CA ILE A 20 -2.92 -1.91 3.90
C ILE A 20 -2.48 -1.80 5.36
N GLU A 21 -1.41 -2.50 5.70
CA GLU A 21 -0.78 -2.46 7.01
C GLU A 21 0.70 -2.14 6.83
N LEU A 22 1.13 -1.01 7.40
CA LEU A 22 2.54 -0.66 7.53
C LEU A 22 2.93 -0.71 9.00
N GLY A 23 3.74 -1.71 9.34
CA GLY A 23 4.25 -1.96 10.68
C GLY A 23 5.08 -0.80 11.22
N LEU A 24 5.33 -0.81 12.53
CA LEU A 24 6.38 0.03 13.08
C LEU A 24 7.74 -0.56 12.70
N PRO A 25 8.78 0.27 12.52
CA PRO A 25 10.14 -0.21 12.38
C PRO A 25 10.58 -0.99 13.62
N GLU A 26 11.17 -2.16 13.41
CA GLU A 26 11.68 -3.05 14.45
C GLU A 26 13.15 -3.37 14.15
N PRO A 27 14.02 -3.49 15.18
CA PRO A 27 15.40 -3.93 14.98
C PRO A 27 15.46 -5.34 14.37
N ASP A 28 16.41 -5.56 13.46
CA ASP A 28 16.70 -6.86 12.84
C ASP A 28 18.19 -6.96 12.50
N ASP A 29 18.95 -7.76 13.26
CA ASP A 29 20.38 -8.06 13.05
C ASP A 29 21.28 -6.85 12.69
N GLY A 30 21.11 -5.73 13.40
CA GLY A 30 21.93 -4.52 13.25
C GLY A 30 21.33 -3.46 12.32
N ASP A 31 20.31 -3.83 11.54
CA ASP A 31 19.47 -2.94 10.75
C ASP A 31 18.09 -2.78 11.41
N PHE A 32 17.17 -2.11 10.72
CA PHE A 32 15.75 -2.06 11.05
C PHE A 32 14.92 -2.60 9.88
N LYS A 33 13.82 -3.26 10.20
CA LYS A 33 12.81 -3.72 9.25
C LYS A 33 11.47 -3.07 9.52
N CYS A 34 10.72 -2.81 8.47
CA CYS A 34 9.33 -2.42 8.51
C CYS A 34 8.51 -3.42 7.68
N ARG A 35 7.44 -3.97 8.24
CA ARG A 35 6.60 -4.95 7.54
C ARG A 35 5.49 -4.23 6.76
N LEU A 36 5.40 -4.51 5.47
CA LEU A 36 4.30 -4.08 4.61
C LEU A 36 3.42 -5.28 4.27
N ASN A 37 2.14 -5.22 4.62
CA ASN A 37 1.15 -6.23 4.26
C ASN A 37 -0.01 -5.55 3.52
N ILE A 38 -0.44 -6.11 2.39
CA ILE A 38 -1.63 -5.66 1.67
C ILE A 38 -2.50 -6.88 1.41
N SER A 39 -3.47 -7.10 2.30
CA SER A 39 -4.43 -8.20 2.13
C SER A 39 -5.26 -7.97 0.88
N GLY A 40 -5.58 -9.03 0.15
CA GLY A 40 -6.33 -8.95 -1.11
C GLY A 40 -5.47 -8.71 -2.35
N LEU A 41 -4.20 -8.28 -2.20
CA LEU A 41 -3.21 -8.21 -3.29
C LEU A 41 -2.02 -9.17 -3.09
N ASP A 42 -2.08 -10.06 -2.10
CA ASP A 42 -1.05 -11.04 -1.75
C ASP A 42 0.36 -10.43 -1.52
N VAL A 43 0.41 -9.22 -0.95
CA VAL A 43 1.66 -8.54 -0.60
C VAL A 43 1.97 -8.76 0.87
N ASN A 44 3.13 -9.33 1.18
CA ASN A 44 3.65 -9.46 2.54
C ASN A 44 5.19 -9.41 2.49
N GLU A 45 5.74 -8.22 2.64
CA GLU A 45 7.16 -7.91 2.43
C GLU A 45 7.78 -7.30 3.70
N ASN A 46 9.07 -7.59 3.93
CA ASN A 46 9.89 -6.87 4.91
C ASN A 46 10.75 -5.85 4.17
N ILE A 47 10.71 -4.60 4.63
CA ILE A 47 11.47 -3.49 4.05
C ILE A 47 12.57 -3.08 5.02
N TYR A 48 13.81 -3.23 4.59
CA TYR A 48 15.00 -3.01 5.41
C TYR A 48 15.57 -1.60 5.23
N GLY A 49 16.13 -1.06 6.31
CA GLY A 49 16.89 0.18 6.29
C GLY A 49 17.90 0.20 7.44
N VAL A 50 18.95 1.00 7.28
CA VAL A 50 20.04 1.14 8.27
C VAL A 50 19.56 1.73 9.61
N ASP A 51 18.39 2.37 9.60
CA ASP A 51 17.73 2.88 10.79
C ASP A 51 16.19 2.80 10.66
N ALA A 52 15.50 3.09 11.77
CA ALA A 52 14.04 3.08 11.84
C ALA A 52 13.37 4.05 10.86
N ILE A 53 13.96 5.23 10.64
CA ILE A 53 13.39 6.26 9.75
C ILE A 53 13.53 5.79 8.30
N GLN A 54 14.68 5.26 7.92
CA GLN A 54 14.95 4.78 6.58
C GLN A 54 14.06 3.59 6.22
N SER A 55 13.96 2.57 7.09
CA SER A 55 13.10 1.40 6.85
C SER A 55 11.62 1.80 6.71
N TYR A 56 11.13 2.73 7.53
CA TYR A 56 9.76 3.26 7.40
C TYR A 56 9.55 4.04 6.10
N SER A 57 10.48 4.93 5.76
CA SER A 57 10.42 5.77 4.56
C SER A 57 10.46 4.93 3.28
N LEU A 58 11.28 3.89 3.25
CA LEU A 58 11.32 2.92 2.16
C LEU A 58 10.03 2.11 2.06
N GLY A 59 9.39 1.79 3.19
CA GLY A 59 8.08 1.15 3.21
C GLY A 59 6.98 2.00 2.55
N VAL A 60 6.94 3.29 2.86
CA VAL A 60 6.01 4.24 2.21
C VAL A 60 6.32 4.39 0.72
N LYS A 61 7.60 4.48 0.35
CA LYS A 61 8.01 4.55 -1.06
C LYS A 61 7.60 3.28 -1.82
N ARG A 62 7.80 2.10 -1.23
CA ARG A 62 7.39 0.82 -1.82
C ARG A 62 5.88 0.76 -2.04
N LEU A 63 5.11 1.22 -1.06
CA LEU A 63 3.64 1.32 -1.18
C LEU A 63 3.24 2.17 -2.39
N LYS A 64 3.84 3.36 -2.52
CA LYS A 64 3.59 4.25 -3.66
C LYS A 64 3.89 3.59 -5.00
N MET A 65 5.08 3.00 -5.14
CA MET A 65 5.48 2.32 -6.37
C MET A 65 4.51 1.18 -6.73
N LEU A 66 4.07 0.40 -5.74
CA LEU A 66 3.12 -0.69 -5.97
C LEU A 66 1.78 -0.18 -6.50
N PHE A 67 1.24 0.90 -5.93
CA PHE A 67 0.00 1.49 -6.45
C PHE A 67 0.17 2.10 -7.84
N GLU A 68 1.28 2.78 -8.09
CA GLU A 68 1.58 3.32 -9.42
C GLU A 68 1.67 2.21 -10.48
N GLU A 69 2.33 1.08 -10.16
CA GLU A 69 2.39 -0.11 -11.01
C GLU A 69 0.99 -0.68 -11.29
N ARG A 70 0.16 -0.86 -10.26
CA ARG A 70 -1.21 -1.38 -10.42
C ARG A 70 -2.11 -0.45 -11.21
N VAL A 71 -2.04 0.87 -10.96
CA VAL A 71 -2.80 1.85 -11.75
C VAL A 71 -2.37 1.82 -13.22
N ALA A 72 -1.07 1.68 -13.50
CA ALA A 72 -0.58 1.52 -14.87
C ALA A 72 -1.08 0.23 -15.55
N GLU A 73 -1.33 -0.83 -14.77
CA GLU A 73 -1.98 -2.08 -15.23
C GLU A 73 -3.51 -1.95 -15.40
N GLY A 74 -4.10 -0.79 -15.08
CA GLY A 74 -5.54 -0.51 -15.23
C GLY A 74 -6.37 -0.77 -13.97
N TRP A 75 -5.75 -0.98 -12.82
CA TRP A 75 -6.46 -1.06 -11.55
C TRP A 75 -6.96 0.31 -11.10
N LYS A 76 -8.08 0.31 -10.38
CA LYS A 76 -8.66 1.51 -9.74
C LYS A 76 -8.82 1.26 -8.25
N PHE A 77 -8.70 2.32 -7.46
CA PHE A 77 -8.76 2.23 -6.01
C PHE A 77 -9.74 3.24 -5.44
N TYR A 78 -10.48 2.83 -4.42
CA TYR A 78 -11.57 3.61 -3.82
C TYR A 78 -11.51 3.53 -2.31
N PHE A 79 -12.00 4.57 -1.64
CA PHE A 79 -12.37 4.45 -0.23
C PHE A 79 -13.57 3.50 -0.09
N PRO A 80 -13.73 2.82 1.07
CA PRO A 80 -14.90 2.00 1.31
C PRO A 80 -16.20 2.77 1.05
N ASN A 81 -17.17 2.15 0.40
CA ASN A 81 -18.46 2.73 0.00
C ASN A 81 -18.40 3.85 -1.06
N HIS A 82 -17.24 4.08 -1.71
CA HIS A 82 -17.09 5.12 -2.74
C HIS A 82 -16.93 4.55 -4.16
N VAL A 83 -17.13 3.24 -4.35
CA VAL A 83 -17.08 2.60 -5.67
C VAL A 83 -18.24 3.13 -6.52
N ASP A 84 -19.46 3.12 -5.99
CA ASP A 84 -20.67 3.59 -6.68
C ASP A 84 -20.67 5.10 -6.95
N SER A 85 -19.93 5.89 -6.16
CA SER A 85 -19.81 7.33 -6.36
C SER A 85 -18.78 7.69 -7.45
N GLY A 86 -18.00 6.72 -7.94
CA GLY A 86 -16.95 6.94 -8.93
C GLY A 86 -15.79 7.81 -8.40
N MET A 87 -15.69 8.00 -7.08
CA MET A 87 -14.61 8.78 -6.47
C MET A 87 -13.34 7.93 -6.33
N GLU A 88 -12.66 7.76 -7.47
CA GLU A 88 -11.38 7.08 -7.54
C GLU A 88 -10.27 7.86 -6.81
N ILE A 89 -9.37 7.14 -6.14
CA ILE A 89 -8.20 7.71 -5.48
C ILE A 89 -7.14 8.02 -6.54
N GLU A 90 -6.89 9.30 -6.79
CA GLU A 90 -5.80 9.75 -7.66
C GLU A 90 -4.46 9.79 -6.89
N PHE A 91 -3.66 8.73 -6.98
CA PHE A 91 -2.31 8.70 -6.38
C PHE A 91 -1.34 9.71 -7.00
N SER A 92 -1.63 10.20 -8.21
CA SER A 92 -0.85 11.24 -8.91
C SER A 92 -1.00 12.65 -8.30
N ARG A 93 -2.00 12.89 -7.44
CA ARG A 93 -2.24 14.20 -6.79
C ARG A 93 -1.50 14.40 -5.46
N GLY A 94 -0.54 13.54 -5.12
CA GLY A 94 0.32 13.75 -3.96
C GLY A 94 -0.23 13.19 -2.64
N PHE A 95 -1.12 12.20 -2.70
CA PHE A 95 -1.28 11.30 -1.56
C PHE A 95 -0.06 10.36 -1.58
N PHE A 96 0.80 10.52 -0.56
CA PHE A 96 2.16 9.97 -0.34
C PHE A 96 3.34 10.82 -0.87
#